data_AF-A0AA41X2L6-F1
#
_entry.id   AF-A0AA41X2L6-F1
#
_cell.length_a   1.000
_cell.length_b   1.000
_cell.length_c   1.000
_cell.angle_alpha   90.00
_cell.angle_beta   90.00
_cell.angle_gamma   90.00
#
_symmetry.space_group_name_H-M   'P 1'
#
loop_
_entity.id
_entity.type
_entity.pdbx_description
1 polymer ?
#
loop_
_entity_poly.entity_id
_entity_poly.type
_entity_poly.pdbx_seq_one_letter_code
_entity_poly.pdbx_strand_id
1 'polypeptide(L)'
;MDILQDLEFRGLINQQTDAEGLQELLKKEVVKLYCGFDPTADSLHIGHLLPILILRRFQQAGHQPIALVGGATGLIGDPSGKKAERQLNAAETVAMFSQRIKEQLSRFLDFDRTENPAIVANNYDWTGQLDLITFLRDIGKNFGLNYMLAKESVSARLETGISFTEFSYMILQSYDFLKLYQTYGCKLQVGGSDQWGNITAGMELIRKTEEDAKAFGLTVPLVTKSDGTKFGKTEGGAVWLDADKTTPYEFYQFWINTDDRDVVKYLKYFTFLSHEEINELEKQTQEAPEQRAAQKALAAEMVQLVHGEEALQQAIKISAALFSGSVADLSAAEIQQGFKDVPSYTHTGEDISLVDLLVNSKIVSSKRQAREDVTNGAVSINGERIQDVNYVLTTADRMEGQFTIIRRGKKKYFLIKY
;
A
#
# COMPACT_ATOMS: atom_id res chain seq x y z
N MET A 1 -15.98 -16.74 13.54
CA MET A 1 -16.10 -17.33 12.18
C MET A 1 -14.82 -18.10 11.90
N ASP A 2 -14.90 -19.27 11.28
CA ASP A 2 -13.70 -20.02 10.86
C ASP A 2 -12.89 -19.15 9.88
N ILE A 3 -11.59 -18.99 10.14
CA ILE A 3 -10.73 -18.08 9.36
C ILE A 3 -10.66 -18.49 7.89
N LEU A 4 -10.62 -19.79 7.57
CA LEU A 4 -10.56 -20.23 6.18
C LEU A 4 -11.86 -19.91 5.45
N GLN A 5 -13.01 -20.06 6.12
CA GLN A 5 -14.31 -19.69 5.54
C GLN A 5 -14.43 -18.18 5.27
N ASP A 6 -13.90 -17.34 6.17
CA ASP A 6 -13.84 -15.89 5.94
C ASP A 6 -12.95 -15.55 4.74
N LEU A 7 -11.77 -16.19 4.62
CA LEU A 7 -10.87 -15.98 3.49
C LEU A 7 -11.48 -16.48 2.17
N GLU A 8 -12.22 -17.60 2.18
CA GLU A 8 -12.96 -18.10 1.01
C GLU A 8 -14.05 -17.12 0.57
N PHE A 9 -14.90 -16.64 1.49
CA PHE A 9 -15.92 -15.64 1.19
C PHE A 9 -15.31 -14.37 0.56
N ARG A 10 -14.16 -13.94 1.09
CA ARG A 10 -13.44 -12.77 0.60
C ARG A 10 -12.69 -13.03 -0.71
N GLY A 11 -12.59 -14.28 -1.17
CA GLY A 11 -11.81 -14.65 -2.35
C GLY A 11 -10.31 -14.43 -2.16
N LEU A 12 -9.81 -14.63 -0.94
CA LEU A 12 -8.42 -14.38 -0.53
C LEU A 12 -7.52 -15.62 -0.56
N ILE A 13 -8.06 -16.80 -0.86
CA ILE A 13 -7.28 -18.01 -1.06
C ILE A 13 -7.04 -18.18 -2.57
N ASN A 14 -5.78 -18.03 -3.00
CA ASN A 14 -5.36 -18.31 -4.37
C ASN A 14 -4.86 -19.75 -4.50
N GLN A 15 -3.93 -20.16 -3.65
CA GLN A 15 -3.46 -21.54 -3.53
C GLN A 15 -3.23 -21.87 -2.06
N GLN A 16 -3.43 -23.13 -1.69
CA GLN A 16 -3.07 -23.65 -0.37
C GLN A 16 -2.62 -25.10 -0.46
N THR A 17 -1.71 -25.50 0.41
CA THR A 17 -1.28 -26.90 0.55
C THR A 17 -2.18 -27.62 1.54
N ASP A 18 -2.57 -28.87 1.23
CA ASP A 18 -3.30 -29.77 2.14
C ASP A 18 -4.43 -29.04 2.91
N ALA A 19 -5.50 -28.67 2.18
CA ALA A 19 -6.58 -27.84 2.71
C ALA A 19 -7.24 -28.45 3.97
N GLU A 20 -7.46 -29.77 3.97
CA GLU A 20 -8.02 -30.49 5.11
C GLU A 20 -7.05 -30.47 6.30
N GLY A 21 -5.77 -30.79 6.08
CA GLY A 21 -4.76 -30.76 7.15
C GLY A 21 -4.52 -29.37 7.73
N LEU A 22 -4.58 -28.31 6.90
CA LEU A 22 -4.48 -26.93 7.36
C LEU A 22 -5.69 -26.56 8.21
N GLN A 23 -6.90 -26.94 7.80
CA GLN A 23 -8.11 -26.67 8.57
C GLN A 23 -8.09 -27.40 9.93
N GLU A 24 -7.65 -28.65 9.96
CA GLU A 24 -7.47 -29.41 11.21
C GLU A 24 -6.44 -28.75 12.13
N LEU A 25 -5.31 -28.29 11.59
CA LEU A 25 -4.27 -27.60 12.36
C LEU A 25 -4.83 -26.34 13.03
N LEU A 26 -5.51 -25.48 12.26
CA LEU A 26 -6.05 -24.20 12.74
C LEU A 26 -7.12 -24.40 13.82
N LYS A 27 -7.86 -25.52 13.79
CA LYS A 27 -8.83 -25.88 14.85
C LYS A 27 -8.17 -26.44 16.11
N LYS A 28 -7.01 -27.08 15.97
CA LYS A 28 -6.36 -27.81 17.06
C LYS A 28 -5.48 -26.92 17.94
N GLU A 29 -4.85 -25.90 17.38
CA GLU A 29 -3.87 -25.10 18.11
C GLU A 29 -3.78 -23.65 17.61
N VAL A 30 -3.16 -22.79 18.44
CA VAL A 30 -2.77 -21.43 18.05
C VAL A 30 -1.57 -21.52 17.10
N VAL A 31 -1.86 -21.53 15.80
CA VAL A 31 -0.84 -21.57 14.74
C VAL A 31 -0.03 -20.27 14.71
N LYS A 32 1.29 -20.42 14.63
CA LYS A 32 2.19 -19.34 14.24
C LYS A 32 2.37 -19.35 12.73
N LEU A 33 2.13 -18.19 12.12
CA LEU A 33 2.25 -18.00 10.69
C LEU A 33 3.16 -16.80 10.38
N TYR A 34 3.80 -16.79 9.20
CA TYR A 34 4.63 -15.65 8.81
C TYR A 34 4.41 -15.19 7.37
N CYS A 35 4.70 -13.91 7.14
CA CYS A 35 4.88 -13.33 5.81
C CYS A 35 6.19 -12.53 5.79
N GLY A 36 6.93 -12.63 4.69
CA GLY A 36 8.17 -11.89 4.45
C GLY A 36 7.91 -10.55 3.75
N PHE A 37 8.68 -9.52 4.12
CA PHE A 37 8.64 -8.18 3.54
C PHE A 37 10.06 -7.68 3.26
N ASP A 38 10.41 -7.63 1.97
CA ASP A 38 11.74 -7.20 1.53
C ASP A 38 11.87 -5.66 1.50
N PRO A 39 12.91 -5.09 2.13
CA PRO A 39 13.17 -3.66 2.19
C PRO A 39 13.73 -3.10 0.89
N THR A 40 12.84 -2.91 -0.09
CA THR A 40 13.21 -2.40 -1.43
C THR A 40 13.08 -0.88 -1.57
N ALA A 41 12.41 -0.24 -0.61
CA ALA A 41 12.24 1.21 -0.49
C ALA A 41 12.11 1.58 0.99
N ASP A 42 12.19 2.87 1.30
CA ASP A 42 12.04 3.44 2.65
C ASP A 42 10.61 3.41 3.21
N SER A 43 9.63 2.96 2.43
CA SER A 43 8.23 2.80 2.83
C SER A 43 7.60 1.63 2.06
N LEU A 44 6.62 0.98 2.68
CA LEU A 44 5.67 0.13 2.01
C LEU A 44 4.68 0.97 1.18
N HIS A 45 3.92 0.29 0.34
CA HIS A 45 2.93 0.85 -0.57
C HIS A 45 1.74 -0.10 -0.64
N ILE A 46 0.62 0.31 -1.22
CA ILE A 46 -0.63 -0.49 -1.17
C ILE A 46 -0.51 -1.93 -1.71
N GLY A 47 0.43 -2.20 -2.61
CA GLY A 47 0.72 -3.57 -3.07
C GLY A 47 1.18 -4.54 -1.96
N HIS A 48 1.68 -4.02 -0.83
CA HIS A 48 2.08 -4.81 0.33
C HIS A 48 0.95 -4.95 1.35
N LEU A 49 -0.15 -4.20 1.23
CA LEU A 49 -1.23 -4.23 2.22
C LEU A 49 -1.88 -5.61 2.30
N LEU A 50 -2.15 -6.27 1.17
CA LEU A 50 -2.92 -7.51 1.20
C LEU A 50 -2.27 -8.60 2.07
N PRO A 51 -0.96 -8.93 1.93
CA PRO A 51 -0.31 -9.87 2.84
C PRO A 51 -0.25 -9.40 4.31
N ILE A 52 -0.10 -8.10 4.58
CA ILE A 52 -0.13 -7.55 5.95
C ILE A 52 -1.50 -7.77 6.59
N LEU A 53 -2.56 -7.49 5.84
CA LEU A 53 -3.94 -7.65 6.32
C LEU A 53 -4.29 -9.11 6.54
N ILE A 54 -3.71 -10.03 5.78
CA ILE A 54 -3.84 -11.47 6.04
C ILE A 54 -3.24 -11.83 7.40
N LEU A 55 -2.02 -11.37 7.70
CA LEU A 55 -1.43 -11.57 9.04
C LEU A 55 -2.36 -11.03 10.14
N ARG A 56 -2.94 -9.85 9.95
CA ARG A 56 -3.90 -9.26 10.88
C ARG A 56 -5.21 -10.08 11.00
N ARG A 57 -5.75 -10.62 9.90
CA ARG A 57 -6.95 -11.50 9.94
C ARG A 57 -6.69 -12.75 10.74
N PHE A 58 -5.55 -13.41 10.53
CA PHE A 58 -5.14 -14.55 11.35
C PHE A 58 -4.95 -14.17 12.82
N GLN A 59 -4.40 -12.98 13.09
CA GLN A 59 -4.29 -12.47 14.45
C GLN A 59 -5.67 -12.30 15.11
N GLN A 60 -6.61 -11.68 14.42
CA GLN A 60 -7.98 -11.51 14.93
C GLN A 60 -8.69 -12.85 15.15
N ALA A 61 -8.37 -13.87 14.35
CA ALA A 61 -8.84 -15.25 14.54
C ALA A 61 -8.14 -16.03 15.68
N GLY A 62 -7.19 -15.41 16.39
CA GLY A 62 -6.52 -16.02 17.54
C GLY A 62 -5.17 -16.67 17.23
N HIS A 63 -4.69 -16.60 16.00
CA HIS A 63 -3.38 -17.13 15.59
C HIS A 63 -2.27 -16.09 15.78
N GLN A 64 -1.00 -16.50 15.79
CA GLN A 64 0.09 -15.60 16.11
C GLN A 64 0.90 -15.22 14.85
N PRO A 65 0.79 -13.97 14.35
CA PRO A 65 1.51 -13.54 13.15
C PRO A 65 2.97 -13.22 13.44
N ILE A 66 3.84 -13.57 12.50
CA ILE A 66 5.24 -13.18 12.43
C ILE A 66 5.44 -12.34 11.17
N ALA A 67 5.76 -11.06 11.34
CA ALA A 67 6.17 -10.20 10.25
C ALA A 67 7.71 -10.32 10.10
N LEU A 68 8.16 -10.99 9.04
CA LEU A 68 9.58 -11.16 8.76
C LEU A 68 10.07 -10.02 7.87
N VAL A 69 10.98 -9.20 8.39
CA VAL A 69 11.69 -8.19 7.61
C VAL A 69 12.88 -8.85 6.91
N GLY A 70 12.95 -8.68 5.60
CA GLY A 70 13.96 -9.29 4.74
C GLY A 70 15.29 -8.55 4.73
N GLY A 71 15.93 -8.32 5.88
CA GLY A 71 17.21 -7.58 5.94
C GLY A 71 18.34 -8.23 5.13
N ALA A 72 18.37 -9.56 5.03
CA ALA A 72 19.31 -10.29 4.18
C ALA A 72 18.77 -10.51 2.76
N THR A 73 17.52 -10.94 2.61
CA THR A 73 16.89 -11.17 1.29
C THR A 73 16.81 -9.89 0.45
N GLY A 74 16.63 -8.73 1.10
CA GLY A 74 16.68 -7.42 0.46
C GLY A 74 18.04 -7.03 -0.13
N LEU A 75 19.15 -7.65 0.32
CA LEU A 75 20.48 -7.49 -0.26
C LEU A 75 20.70 -8.34 -1.52
N ILE A 76 19.79 -9.27 -1.80
CA ILE A 76 19.88 -10.25 -2.89
C ILE A 76 18.86 -9.93 -3.97
N GLY A 77 17.61 -9.66 -3.56
CA GLY A 77 16.50 -9.29 -4.43
C GLY A 77 15.74 -10.50 -4.99
N ASP A 78 14.43 -10.55 -4.73
CA ASP A 78 13.56 -11.59 -5.28
C ASP A 78 13.36 -11.45 -6.80
N PRO A 79 13.66 -12.47 -7.62
CA PRO A 79 13.37 -12.49 -9.05
C PRO A 79 11.88 -12.77 -9.38
N SER A 80 11.08 -13.23 -8.42
CA SER A 80 9.70 -13.69 -8.65
C SER A 80 8.80 -12.57 -9.21
N GLY A 81 8.11 -12.86 -10.31
CA GLY A 81 7.24 -11.89 -11.00
C GLY A 81 7.98 -10.69 -11.63
N LYS A 82 9.31 -10.74 -11.77
CA LYS A 82 10.13 -9.69 -12.40
C LYS A 82 10.59 -10.10 -13.80
N LYS A 83 10.74 -9.11 -14.69
CA LYS A 83 11.26 -9.28 -16.05
C LYS A 83 12.74 -8.92 -16.21
N ALA A 84 13.33 -8.28 -15.21
CA ALA A 84 14.70 -7.77 -15.24
C ALA A 84 15.33 -7.88 -13.85
N GLU A 85 16.65 -7.95 -13.83
CA GLU A 85 17.46 -8.00 -12.61
C GLU A 85 17.30 -6.72 -11.77
N ARG A 86 17.26 -6.88 -10.46
CA ARG A 86 17.14 -5.76 -9.51
C ARG A 86 18.49 -5.07 -9.31
N GLN A 87 18.45 -3.75 -9.19
CA GLN A 87 19.59 -3.02 -8.64
C GLN A 87 19.68 -3.29 -7.14
N LEU A 88 20.86 -3.68 -6.69
CA LEU A 88 21.12 -3.98 -5.29
C LEU A 88 21.39 -2.68 -4.52
N ASN A 89 20.74 -2.54 -3.36
CA ASN A 89 20.96 -1.42 -2.46
C ASN A 89 22.19 -1.68 -1.58
N ALA A 90 22.86 -0.61 -1.14
CA ALA A 90 23.90 -0.69 -0.13
C ALA A 90 23.35 -1.25 1.21
N ALA A 91 24.20 -1.90 2.00
CA ALA A 91 23.79 -2.54 3.24
C ALA A 91 23.21 -1.55 4.25
N GLU A 92 23.77 -0.35 4.33
CA GLU A 92 23.30 0.74 5.19
C GLU A 92 21.89 1.21 4.79
N THR A 93 21.64 1.29 3.47
CA THR A 93 20.32 1.64 2.93
C THR A 93 19.29 0.57 3.28
N VAL A 94 19.63 -0.71 3.10
CA VAL A 94 18.76 -1.83 3.45
C VAL A 94 18.45 -1.87 4.95
N ALA A 95 19.45 -1.60 5.81
CA ALA A 95 19.25 -1.52 7.25
C ALA A 95 18.28 -0.38 7.64
N MET A 96 18.46 0.80 7.06
CA MET A 96 17.55 1.93 7.27
C MET A 96 16.12 1.61 6.81
N PHE A 97 15.96 1.03 5.62
CA PHE A 97 14.65 0.64 5.10
C PHE A 97 13.98 -0.44 5.97
N SER A 98 14.76 -1.40 6.45
CA SER A 98 14.29 -2.46 7.36
C SER A 98 13.67 -1.88 8.64
N GLN A 99 14.32 -0.87 9.23
CA GLN A 99 13.81 -0.22 10.44
C GLN A 99 12.50 0.52 10.17
N ARG A 100 12.41 1.29 9.07
CA ARG A 100 11.17 2.00 8.70
C ARG A 100 10.01 1.05 8.40
N ILE A 101 10.29 -0.05 7.70
CA ILE A 101 9.27 -1.07 7.39
C ILE A 101 8.78 -1.74 8.66
N LYS A 102 9.67 -2.06 9.60
CA LYS A 102 9.31 -2.57 10.92
C LYS A 102 8.34 -1.63 11.66
N GLU A 103 8.64 -0.33 11.66
CA GLU A 103 7.76 0.68 12.25
C GLU A 103 6.40 0.76 11.55
N GLN A 104 6.35 0.66 10.22
CA GLN A 104 5.08 0.64 9.49
C GLN A 104 4.26 -0.61 9.79
N LEU A 105 4.89 -1.79 9.82
CA LEU A 105 4.22 -3.06 10.17
C LEU A 105 3.63 -3.03 11.58
N SER A 106 4.28 -2.29 12.50
CA SER A 106 3.81 -2.14 13.89
C SER A 106 2.42 -1.50 14.02
N ARG A 107 1.97 -0.76 12.99
CA ARG A 107 0.65 -0.12 12.97
C ARG A 107 -0.48 -1.09 12.61
N PHE A 108 -0.16 -2.20 11.95
CA PHE A 108 -1.16 -3.14 11.45
C PHE A 108 -1.35 -4.36 12.34
N LEU A 109 -0.30 -4.76 13.07
CA LEU A 109 -0.31 -5.93 13.94
C LEU A 109 -0.22 -5.50 15.40
N ASP A 110 -0.90 -6.23 16.29
CA ASP A 110 -0.91 -5.93 17.71
C ASP A 110 0.22 -6.67 18.43
N PHE A 111 1.21 -5.93 18.93
CA PHE A 111 2.39 -6.48 19.63
C PHE A 111 2.18 -6.64 21.13
N ASP A 112 1.15 -6.00 21.68
CA ASP A 112 0.89 -5.94 23.13
C ASP A 112 -0.27 -6.87 23.54
N ARG A 113 -0.81 -7.64 22.59
CA ARG A 113 -1.89 -8.59 22.83
C ARG A 113 -1.46 -9.71 23.79
N THR A 114 -2.26 -9.98 24.82
CA THR A 114 -1.91 -10.95 25.87
C THR A 114 -1.78 -12.39 25.36
N GLU A 115 -2.65 -12.81 24.44
CA GLU A 115 -2.74 -14.23 24.03
C GLU A 115 -1.88 -14.55 22.80
N ASN A 116 -1.87 -13.66 21.80
CA ASN A 116 -1.19 -13.88 20.52
C ASN A 116 -0.49 -12.60 20.01
N PRO A 117 0.51 -12.09 20.77
CA PRO A 117 1.25 -10.90 20.37
C PRO A 117 1.98 -11.16 19.06
N ALA A 118 1.93 -10.19 18.15
CA ALA A 118 2.68 -10.26 16.91
C ALA A 118 4.19 -10.30 17.17
N ILE A 119 4.93 -10.94 16.27
CA ILE A 119 6.39 -11.03 16.34
C ILE A 119 6.96 -10.31 15.12
N VAL A 120 7.95 -9.43 15.32
CA VAL A 120 8.81 -8.97 14.21
C VAL A 120 10.11 -9.75 14.25
N ALA A 121 10.46 -10.40 13.15
CA ALA A 121 11.75 -11.05 12.95
C ALA A 121 12.53 -10.36 11.84
N ASN A 122 13.86 -10.50 11.84
CA ASN A 122 14.70 -10.05 10.73
C ASN A 122 15.60 -11.21 10.28
N ASN A 123 15.53 -11.60 9.00
CA ASN A 123 16.34 -12.72 8.51
C ASN A 123 17.84 -12.42 8.44
N TYR A 124 18.25 -11.17 8.59
CA TYR A 124 19.65 -10.82 8.77
C TYR A 124 20.25 -11.43 10.05
N ASP A 125 19.43 -11.68 11.08
CA ASP A 125 19.90 -12.20 12.37
C ASP A 125 20.54 -13.58 12.25
N TRP A 126 20.01 -14.45 11.39
CA TRP A 126 20.59 -15.77 11.09
C TRP A 126 21.41 -15.80 9.81
N THR A 127 21.01 -15.04 8.78
CA THR A 127 21.69 -15.10 7.47
C THR A 127 23.00 -14.33 7.49
N GLY A 128 23.09 -13.19 8.20
CA GLY A 128 24.31 -12.40 8.28
C GLY A 128 25.46 -13.09 9.04
N GLN A 129 25.13 -14.08 9.86
CA GLN A 129 26.11 -14.90 10.61
C GLN A 129 26.44 -16.23 9.92
N LEU A 130 25.76 -16.54 8.81
CA LEU A 130 25.90 -17.81 8.13
C LEU A 130 27.14 -17.80 7.23
N ASP A 131 28.11 -18.67 7.52
CA ASP A 131 29.27 -18.80 6.65
C ASP A 131 28.91 -19.53 5.34
N LEU A 132 29.66 -19.21 4.29
CA LEU A 132 29.39 -19.72 2.94
C LEU A 132 29.46 -21.25 2.85
N ILE A 133 30.34 -21.90 3.61
CA ILE A 133 30.49 -23.36 3.56
C ILE A 133 29.25 -24.01 4.18
N THR A 134 28.80 -23.52 5.33
CA THR A 134 27.56 -23.96 5.97
C THR A 134 26.35 -23.71 5.06
N PHE A 135 26.26 -22.53 4.43
CA PHE A 135 25.20 -22.25 3.46
C PHE A 135 25.15 -23.28 2.33
N LEU A 136 26.28 -23.55 1.67
CA LEU A 136 26.33 -24.49 0.55
C LEU A 136 26.10 -25.94 0.99
N ARG A 137 26.74 -26.36 2.07
CA ARG A 137 26.77 -27.76 2.51
C ARG A 137 25.52 -28.17 3.26
N ASP A 138 25.03 -27.33 4.18
CA ASP A 138 23.99 -27.75 5.11
C ASP A 138 22.60 -27.39 4.57
N ILE A 139 22.50 -26.30 3.78
CA ILE A 139 21.25 -25.84 3.19
C ILE A 139 21.23 -26.16 1.68
N GLY A 140 22.21 -25.66 0.92
CA GLY A 140 22.26 -25.72 -0.53
C GLY A 140 22.17 -27.13 -1.12
N LYS A 141 22.76 -28.14 -0.45
CA LYS A 141 22.68 -29.56 -0.86
C LYS A 141 21.25 -30.09 -1.03
N ASN A 142 20.27 -29.46 -0.38
CA ASN A 142 18.87 -29.89 -0.40
C ASN A 142 18.13 -29.42 -1.68
N PHE A 143 18.77 -28.59 -2.50
CA PHE A 143 18.18 -27.98 -3.69
C PHE A 143 18.84 -28.54 -4.96
N GLY A 144 18.12 -29.41 -5.65
CA GLY A 144 18.55 -29.89 -6.96
C GLY A 144 18.41 -28.78 -8.02
N LEU A 145 19.43 -28.58 -8.85
CA LEU A 145 19.40 -27.56 -9.90
C LEU A 145 18.20 -27.69 -10.83
N ASN A 146 17.88 -28.91 -11.29
CA ASN A 146 16.72 -29.16 -12.15
C ASN A 146 15.39 -28.75 -11.49
N TYR A 147 15.28 -28.94 -10.17
CA TYR A 147 14.09 -28.53 -9.42
C TYR A 147 13.96 -27.01 -9.38
N MET A 148 15.06 -26.29 -9.10
CA MET A 148 15.06 -24.83 -9.05
C MET A 148 14.78 -24.22 -10.44
N LEU A 149 15.39 -24.76 -11.50
CA LEU A 149 15.20 -24.29 -12.87
C LEU A 149 13.77 -24.52 -13.39
N ALA A 150 13.07 -25.53 -12.88
CA ALA A 150 11.69 -25.83 -13.26
C ALA A 150 10.65 -24.90 -12.61
N LYS A 151 11.02 -24.12 -11.59
CA LYS A 151 10.11 -23.17 -10.93
C LYS A 151 9.80 -22.01 -11.87
N GLU A 152 8.52 -21.68 -11.98
CA GLU A 152 8.03 -20.64 -12.91
C GLU A 152 8.72 -19.29 -12.72
N SER A 153 9.00 -18.90 -11.47
CA SER A 153 9.71 -17.65 -11.13
C SER A 153 11.13 -17.57 -11.71
N VAL A 154 11.77 -18.72 -11.91
CA VAL A 154 13.13 -18.83 -12.46
C VAL A 154 13.07 -19.09 -13.95
N SER A 155 12.25 -20.05 -14.39
CA SER A 155 12.18 -20.48 -15.79
C SER A 155 11.80 -19.34 -16.72
N ALA A 156 10.88 -18.46 -16.30
CA ALA A 156 10.48 -17.26 -17.05
C ALA A 156 11.62 -16.26 -17.27
N ARG A 157 12.72 -16.34 -16.51
CA ARG A 157 13.88 -15.46 -16.62
C ARG A 157 15.12 -16.11 -17.21
N LEU A 158 15.12 -17.43 -17.44
CA LEU A 158 16.29 -18.14 -17.96
C LEU A 158 16.72 -17.61 -19.33
N GLU A 159 15.76 -17.29 -20.21
CA GLU A 159 16.06 -16.74 -21.53
C GLU A 159 16.66 -15.32 -21.47
N THR A 160 16.22 -14.51 -20.50
CA THR A 160 16.70 -13.14 -20.31
C THR A 160 17.99 -13.06 -19.48
N GLY A 161 18.37 -14.14 -18.81
CA GLY A 161 19.46 -14.19 -17.84
C GLY A 161 18.99 -13.97 -16.40
N ILE A 162 19.54 -14.78 -15.50
CA ILE A 162 19.40 -14.68 -14.04
C ILE A 162 20.78 -14.89 -13.41
N SER A 163 21.19 -14.02 -12.50
CA SER A 163 22.47 -14.15 -11.81
C SER A 163 22.41 -15.24 -10.74
N PHE A 164 23.58 -15.76 -10.34
CA PHE A 164 23.65 -16.72 -9.22
C PHE A 164 23.09 -16.12 -7.92
N THR A 165 23.24 -14.80 -7.74
CA THR A 165 22.69 -14.04 -6.62
C THR A 165 21.17 -14.16 -6.55
N GLU A 166 20.45 -13.74 -7.60
CA GLU A 166 18.98 -13.85 -7.65
C GLU A 166 18.52 -15.31 -7.65
N PHE A 167 19.25 -16.21 -8.30
CA PHE A 167 18.94 -17.65 -8.31
C PHE A 167 19.01 -18.28 -6.90
N SER A 168 19.89 -17.77 -6.04
CA SER A 168 20.04 -18.25 -4.66
C SER A 168 18.95 -17.72 -3.71
N TYR A 169 18.15 -16.74 -4.14
CA TYR A 169 17.09 -16.14 -3.31
C TYR A 169 16.10 -17.17 -2.76
N MET A 170 15.69 -18.14 -3.60
CA MET A 170 14.78 -19.22 -3.20
C MET A 170 15.32 -20.04 -2.03
N ILE A 171 16.64 -20.28 -2.00
CA ILE A 171 17.30 -21.04 -0.92
C ILE A 171 17.23 -20.23 0.38
N LEU A 172 17.48 -18.92 0.33
CA LEU A 172 17.44 -18.03 1.49
C LEU A 172 16.03 -17.93 2.08
N GLN A 173 15.01 -17.69 1.24
CA GLN A 173 13.62 -17.67 1.73
C GLN A 173 13.17 -19.04 2.26
N SER A 174 13.65 -20.14 1.67
CA SER A 174 13.38 -21.48 2.21
C SER A 174 14.02 -21.68 3.58
N TYR A 175 15.24 -21.18 3.76
CA TYR A 175 15.96 -21.20 5.03
C TYR A 175 15.25 -20.36 6.10
N ASP A 176 14.66 -19.22 5.72
CA ASP A 176 13.84 -18.42 6.63
C ASP A 176 12.67 -19.22 7.21
N PHE A 177 11.97 -20.00 6.38
CA PHE A 177 10.89 -20.86 6.89
C PHE A 177 11.45 -21.88 7.88
N LEU A 178 12.55 -22.56 7.55
CA LEU A 178 13.18 -23.51 8.45
C LEU A 178 13.58 -22.86 9.79
N LYS A 179 14.18 -21.66 9.76
CA LYS A 179 14.58 -20.95 10.98
C LYS A 179 13.40 -20.53 11.84
N LEU A 180 12.33 -20.03 11.23
CA LEU A 180 11.10 -19.68 11.95
C LEU A 180 10.37 -20.91 12.50
N TYR A 181 10.41 -22.03 11.76
CA TYR A 181 9.90 -23.32 12.21
C TYR A 181 10.65 -23.78 13.48
N GLN A 182 11.98 -23.80 13.44
CA GLN A 182 12.82 -24.22 14.57
C GLN A 182 12.72 -23.28 15.78
N THR A 183 12.70 -21.96 15.55
CA THR A 183 12.82 -20.96 16.61
C THR A 183 11.48 -20.68 17.28
N TYR A 184 10.41 -20.58 16.48
CA TYR A 184 9.10 -20.17 16.97
C TYR A 184 8.06 -21.28 16.89
N GLY A 185 8.32 -22.38 16.18
CA GLY A 185 7.28 -23.36 15.83
C GLY A 185 6.33 -22.82 14.76
N CYS A 186 6.82 -21.95 13.86
CA CYS A 186 6.02 -21.40 12.77
C CYS A 186 5.64 -22.51 11.78
N LYS A 187 4.34 -22.73 11.54
CA LYS A 187 3.85 -23.85 10.70
C LYS A 187 3.18 -23.41 9.41
N LEU A 188 2.94 -22.11 9.21
CA LEU A 188 2.27 -21.60 8.01
C LEU A 188 3.04 -20.42 7.43
N GLN A 189 3.36 -20.46 6.14
CA GLN A 189 3.80 -19.28 5.39
C GLN A 189 2.66 -18.74 4.54
N VAL A 190 2.42 -17.43 4.62
CA VAL A 190 1.51 -16.71 3.74
C VAL A 190 2.28 -15.72 2.86
N GLY A 191 1.79 -15.48 1.64
CA GLY A 191 2.41 -14.54 0.71
C GLY A 191 1.55 -14.25 -0.51
N GLY A 192 2.03 -13.38 -1.41
CA GLY A 192 1.37 -13.15 -2.70
C GLY A 192 1.41 -14.38 -3.60
N SER A 193 0.56 -14.43 -4.62
CA SER A 193 0.48 -15.55 -5.57
C SER A 193 1.82 -15.85 -6.26
N ASP A 194 2.65 -14.83 -6.48
CA ASP A 194 3.99 -14.92 -7.05
C ASP A 194 5.01 -15.64 -6.13
N GLN A 195 4.69 -15.82 -4.85
CA GLN A 195 5.57 -16.43 -3.85
C GLN A 195 5.40 -17.95 -3.72
N TRP A 196 4.47 -18.57 -4.45
CA TRP A 196 4.16 -20.00 -4.33
C TRP A 196 5.38 -20.90 -4.50
N GLY A 197 6.24 -20.57 -5.48
CA GLY A 197 7.46 -21.32 -5.76
C GLY A 197 8.43 -21.38 -4.57
N ASN A 198 8.61 -20.24 -3.89
CA ASN A 198 9.50 -20.10 -2.75
C ASN A 198 8.88 -20.69 -1.46
N ILE A 199 7.58 -20.50 -1.24
CA ILE A 199 6.84 -21.07 -0.10
C ILE A 199 6.96 -22.59 -0.09
N THR A 200 6.66 -23.22 -1.23
CA THR A 200 6.74 -24.68 -1.37
C THR A 200 8.17 -25.21 -1.25
N ALA A 201 9.17 -24.43 -1.65
CA ALA A 201 10.57 -24.79 -1.47
C ALA A 201 10.99 -24.77 0.02
N GLY A 202 10.49 -23.80 0.80
CA GLY A 202 10.67 -23.75 2.25
C GLY A 202 10.04 -24.94 2.97
N MET A 203 8.82 -25.32 2.59
CA MET A 203 8.16 -26.51 3.11
C MET A 203 8.96 -27.79 2.83
N GLU A 204 9.47 -27.92 1.61
CA GLU A 204 10.28 -29.08 1.23
C GLU A 204 11.62 -29.13 1.97
N LEU A 205 12.24 -27.98 2.25
CA LEU A 205 13.44 -27.90 3.08
C LEU A 205 13.16 -28.36 4.51
N ILE A 206 12.06 -27.89 5.12
CA ILE A 206 11.64 -28.33 6.45
C ILE A 206 11.43 -29.84 6.47
N ARG A 207 10.69 -30.41 5.50
CA ARG A 207 10.44 -31.85 5.40
C ARG A 207 11.71 -32.69 5.29
N LYS A 208 12.75 -32.17 4.64
CA LYS A 208 14.06 -32.87 4.50
C LYS A 208 14.95 -32.75 5.73
N THR A 209 14.73 -31.73 6.54
CA THR A 209 15.65 -31.37 7.64
C THR A 209 15.12 -31.81 9.00
N GLU A 210 13.80 -31.77 9.18
CA GLU A 210 13.11 -32.00 10.44
C GLU A 210 12.29 -33.29 10.37
N GLU A 211 12.40 -34.15 11.39
CA GLU A 211 11.61 -35.38 11.50
C GLU A 211 10.13 -35.06 11.78
N ASP A 212 9.22 -35.80 11.14
CA ASP A 212 7.75 -35.66 11.29
C ASP A 212 7.21 -34.22 11.09
N ALA A 213 7.94 -33.40 10.36
CA ALA A 213 7.60 -31.99 10.21
C ALA A 213 6.36 -31.77 9.35
N LYS A 214 5.43 -30.96 9.88
CA LYS A 214 4.26 -30.45 9.16
C LYS A 214 4.32 -28.93 9.07
N ALA A 215 4.47 -28.44 7.84
CA ALA A 215 4.42 -27.04 7.47
C ALA A 215 3.44 -26.86 6.31
N PHE A 216 2.85 -25.68 6.20
CA PHE A 216 1.81 -25.35 5.23
C PHE A 216 2.15 -24.03 4.52
N GLY A 217 1.61 -23.89 3.30
CA GLY A 217 1.71 -22.70 2.50
C GLY A 217 0.33 -22.24 2.04
N LEU A 218 0.10 -20.93 2.07
CA LEU A 218 -1.11 -20.30 1.53
C LEU A 218 -0.71 -19.04 0.77
N THR A 219 -1.24 -18.85 -0.44
CA THR A 219 -1.07 -17.61 -1.19
C THR A 219 -2.36 -16.86 -1.36
N VAL A 220 -2.25 -15.54 -1.38
CA VAL A 220 -3.35 -14.63 -1.70
C VAL A 220 -3.27 -14.17 -3.15
N PRO A 221 -4.41 -13.83 -3.77
CA PRO A 221 -4.44 -13.47 -5.18
C PRO A 221 -3.63 -12.19 -5.45
N LEU A 222 -3.06 -12.10 -6.66
CA LEU A 222 -2.53 -10.86 -7.16
C LEU A 222 -3.68 -9.86 -7.34
N VAL A 223 -3.54 -8.67 -6.77
CA VAL A 223 -4.56 -7.63 -6.93
C VAL A 223 -4.52 -7.07 -8.35
N THR A 224 -5.59 -7.29 -9.10
CA THR A 224 -5.77 -6.79 -10.46
C THR A 224 -6.91 -5.77 -10.52
N LYS A 225 -6.82 -4.86 -11.48
CA LYS A 225 -7.89 -3.94 -11.85
C LYS A 225 -8.64 -4.48 -13.07
N SER A 226 -9.94 -4.23 -13.14
CA SER A 226 -10.80 -4.67 -14.25
C SER A 226 -10.48 -3.95 -15.57
N ASP A 227 -9.73 -2.85 -15.53
CA ASP A 227 -9.23 -2.11 -16.70
C ASP A 227 -7.91 -2.66 -17.26
N GLY A 228 -7.34 -3.72 -16.65
CA GLY A 228 -6.06 -4.32 -17.05
C GLY A 228 -4.82 -3.55 -16.60
N THR A 229 -4.96 -2.40 -15.93
CA THR A 229 -3.85 -1.64 -15.38
C THR A 229 -3.34 -2.26 -14.08
N LYS A 230 -2.07 -1.97 -13.73
CA LYS A 230 -1.46 -2.52 -12.51
C LYS A 230 -2.04 -1.86 -11.27
N PHE A 231 -2.44 -2.68 -10.28
CA PHE A 231 -2.85 -2.19 -8.98
C PHE A 231 -1.69 -1.46 -8.25
N GLY A 232 -1.99 -0.35 -7.58
CA GLY A 232 -1.00 0.43 -6.84
C GLY A 232 -0.01 1.23 -7.66
N LYS A 233 -0.22 1.35 -8.98
CA LYS A 233 0.41 2.38 -9.81
C LYS A 233 -0.62 3.39 -10.28
N THR A 234 -0.33 4.65 -10.06
CA THR A 234 -1.01 5.80 -10.67
C THR A 234 -0.08 6.44 -11.70
N GLU A 235 -0.55 7.42 -12.46
CA GLU A 235 0.31 8.23 -13.34
C GLU A 235 1.46 8.90 -12.55
N GLY A 236 1.23 9.24 -11.28
CA GLY A 236 2.21 9.82 -10.35
C GLY A 236 3.14 8.81 -9.65
N GLY A 237 3.00 7.50 -9.93
CA GLY A 237 3.84 6.45 -9.34
C GLY A 237 3.11 5.59 -8.30
N ALA A 238 3.86 5.10 -7.31
CA ALA A 238 3.32 4.20 -6.28
C ALA A 238 2.50 4.97 -5.24
N VAL A 239 1.46 4.33 -4.71
CA VAL A 239 0.64 4.84 -3.60
C VAL A 239 1.26 4.31 -2.29
N TRP A 240 2.03 5.16 -1.62
CA TRP A 240 2.80 4.81 -0.42
C TRP A 240 1.92 4.80 0.82
N LEU A 241 2.35 4.07 1.86
CA LEU A 241 1.73 4.10 3.19
C LEU A 241 2.29 5.22 4.07
N ASP A 242 3.43 5.80 3.69
CA ASP A 242 4.03 6.96 4.33
C ASP A 242 3.31 8.24 3.87
N ALA A 243 2.82 9.01 4.84
CA ALA A 243 2.07 10.25 4.64
C ALA A 243 2.89 11.36 3.95
N ASP A 244 4.22 11.34 4.09
CA ASP A 244 5.12 12.32 3.45
C ASP A 244 5.29 12.03 1.95
N LYS A 245 5.10 10.76 1.55
CA LYS A 245 5.25 10.31 0.16
C LYS A 245 3.92 10.28 -0.59
N THR A 246 2.86 9.85 0.09
CA THR A 246 1.48 9.93 -0.39
C THR A 246 0.62 10.45 0.75
N THR A 247 0.11 11.66 0.58
CA THR A 247 -0.68 12.30 1.62
C THR A 247 -1.97 11.51 1.91
N PRO A 248 -2.49 11.54 3.14
CA PRO A 248 -3.80 10.94 3.45
C PRO A 248 -4.92 11.35 2.50
N TYR A 249 -4.93 12.59 1.99
CA TYR A 249 -5.86 13.03 0.96
C TYR A 249 -5.64 12.29 -0.39
N GLU A 250 -4.41 12.23 -0.90
CA GLU A 250 -4.11 11.48 -2.14
C GLU A 250 -4.43 9.99 -1.97
N PHE A 251 -4.17 9.42 -0.79
CA PHE A 251 -4.50 8.05 -0.44
C PHE A 251 -6.02 7.82 -0.44
N TYR A 252 -6.79 8.72 0.18
CA TYR A 252 -8.26 8.70 0.12
C TYR A 252 -8.76 8.80 -1.33
N GLN A 253 -8.18 9.71 -2.12
CA GLN A 253 -8.53 9.91 -3.52
C GLN A 253 -8.21 8.69 -4.39
N PHE A 254 -7.16 7.93 -4.09
CA PHE A 254 -6.90 6.67 -4.77
C PHE A 254 -8.06 5.69 -4.59
N TRP A 255 -8.51 5.47 -3.35
CA TRP A 255 -9.56 4.50 -3.03
C TRP A 255 -10.95 4.95 -3.45
N ILE A 256 -11.29 6.25 -3.27
CA ILE A 256 -12.59 6.78 -3.67
C ILE A 256 -12.79 6.70 -5.18
N ASN A 257 -11.70 6.67 -5.97
CA ASN A 257 -11.73 6.57 -7.42
C ASN A 257 -11.68 5.13 -7.95
N THR A 258 -11.89 4.14 -7.08
CA THR A 258 -12.05 2.73 -7.49
C THR A 258 -13.26 2.55 -8.42
N ASP A 259 -13.07 1.77 -9.49
CA ASP A 259 -14.11 1.39 -10.45
C ASP A 259 -15.20 0.54 -9.78
N ASP A 260 -16.45 0.72 -10.17
CA ASP A 260 -17.59 -0.03 -9.62
C ASP A 260 -17.41 -1.55 -9.77
N ARG A 261 -16.70 -2.00 -10.81
CA ARG A 261 -16.41 -3.43 -11.06
C ARG A 261 -15.41 -4.02 -10.06
N ASP A 262 -14.59 -3.19 -9.43
CA ASP A 262 -13.51 -3.61 -8.53
C ASP A 262 -13.83 -3.33 -7.05
N VAL A 263 -14.71 -2.38 -6.75
CA VAL A 263 -14.89 -1.86 -5.38
C VAL A 263 -15.34 -2.93 -4.38
N VAL A 264 -16.27 -3.80 -4.74
CA VAL A 264 -16.74 -4.87 -3.83
C VAL A 264 -15.64 -5.89 -3.55
N LYS A 265 -14.86 -6.26 -4.56
CA LYS A 265 -13.67 -7.11 -4.41
C LYS A 265 -12.65 -6.45 -3.50
N TYR A 266 -12.43 -5.14 -3.62
CA TYR A 266 -11.49 -4.42 -2.77
C TYR A 266 -12.00 -4.25 -1.34
N LEU A 267 -13.30 -4.08 -1.12
CA LEU A 267 -13.91 -4.15 0.21
C LEU A 267 -13.61 -5.50 0.87
N LYS A 268 -13.83 -6.61 0.15
CA LYS A 268 -13.51 -7.97 0.63
C LYS A 268 -12.03 -8.13 0.96
N TYR A 269 -11.14 -7.61 0.11
CA TYR A 269 -9.70 -7.80 0.24
C TYR A 269 -9.10 -6.97 1.37
N PHE A 270 -9.42 -5.69 1.42
CA PHE A 270 -8.66 -4.74 2.22
C PHE A 270 -9.34 -4.35 3.54
N THR A 271 -10.66 -4.46 3.65
CA THR A 271 -11.38 -3.99 4.86
C THR A 271 -11.63 -5.12 5.87
N PHE A 272 -11.99 -4.74 7.09
CA PHE A 272 -12.46 -5.66 8.13
C PHE A 272 -13.97 -5.61 8.33
N LEU A 273 -14.71 -5.00 7.38
CA LEU A 273 -16.16 -5.02 7.37
C LEU A 273 -16.69 -6.45 7.39
N SER A 274 -17.82 -6.64 8.06
CA SER A 274 -18.55 -7.90 8.14
C SER A 274 -19.06 -8.33 6.77
N HIS A 275 -19.41 -9.61 6.64
CA HIS A 275 -19.99 -10.13 5.40
C HIS A 275 -21.31 -9.44 5.07
N GLU A 276 -22.11 -9.12 6.10
CA GLU A 276 -23.39 -8.41 5.97
C GLU A 276 -23.19 -6.98 5.43
N GLU A 277 -22.26 -6.22 6.00
CA GLU A 277 -21.94 -4.87 5.53
C GLU A 277 -21.43 -4.87 4.08
N ILE A 278 -20.58 -5.85 3.71
CA ILE A 278 -20.08 -5.97 2.34
C ILE A 278 -21.22 -6.29 1.36
N ASN A 279 -22.12 -7.22 1.71
CA ASN A 279 -23.24 -7.59 0.86
C ASN A 279 -24.24 -6.42 0.69
N GLU A 280 -24.45 -5.63 1.73
CA GLU A 280 -25.28 -4.42 1.65
C GLU A 280 -24.63 -3.35 0.75
N LEU A 281 -23.32 -3.12 0.88
CA LEU A 281 -22.60 -2.20 -0.02
C LEU A 281 -22.60 -2.70 -1.47
N GLU A 282 -22.50 -4.01 -1.70
CA GLU A 282 -22.62 -4.60 -3.04
C GLU A 282 -23.99 -4.34 -3.64
N LYS A 283 -25.07 -4.52 -2.87
CA LYS A 283 -26.43 -4.19 -3.29
C LYS A 283 -26.56 -2.71 -3.63
N GLN A 284 -26.04 -1.81 -2.79
CA GLN A 284 -26.07 -0.37 -3.05
C GLN A 284 -25.29 0.02 -4.31
N THR A 285 -24.15 -0.62 -4.60
CA THR A 285 -23.42 -0.40 -5.84
C THR A 285 -24.22 -0.82 -7.07
N GLN A 286 -25.05 -1.85 -6.98
CA GLN A 286 -25.91 -2.29 -8.09
C GLN A 286 -27.15 -1.40 -8.27
N GLU A 287 -27.77 -0.97 -7.17
CA GLU A 287 -29.04 -0.23 -7.18
C GLU A 287 -28.85 1.29 -7.34
N ALA A 288 -27.78 1.86 -6.78
CA ALA A 288 -27.51 3.29 -6.72
C ALA A 288 -26.01 3.64 -6.87
N PRO A 289 -25.35 3.24 -7.98
CA PRO A 289 -23.91 3.44 -8.19
C PRO A 289 -23.47 4.91 -8.09
N GLU A 290 -24.34 5.86 -8.44
CA GLU A 290 -24.07 7.29 -8.37
C GLU A 290 -23.78 7.80 -6.95
N GLN A 291 -24.25 7.10 -5.91
CA GLN A 291 -24.00 7.45 -4.52
C GLN A 291 -22.56 7.12 -4.08
N ARG A 292 -21.91 6.19 -4.79
CA ARG A 292 -20.54 5.71 -4.53
C ARG A 292 -20.32 5.25 -3.09
N ALA A 293 -21.34 4.61 -2.49
CA ALA A 293 -21.32 4.19 -1.08
C ALA A 293 -20.16 3.24 -0.79
N ALA A 294 -19.97 2.22 -1.64
CA ALA A 294 -18.87 1.26 -1.51
C ALA A 294 -17.48 1.92 -1.59
N GLN A 295 -17.29 2.89 -2.50
CA GLN A 295 -16.00 3.59 -2.62
C GLN A 295 -15.73 4.48 -1.40
N LYS A 296 -16.76 5.15 -0.87
CA LYS A 296 -16.65 5.95 0.35
C LYS A 296 -16.27 5.07 1.53
N ALA A 297 -16.94 3.94 1.70
CA ALA A 297 -16.61 2.96 2.74
C ALA A 297 -15.18 2.44 2.59
N LEU A 298 -14.79 2.03 1.38
CA LEU A 298 -13.42 1.55 1.11
C LEU A 298 -12.36 2.62 1.42
N ALA A 299 -12.56 3.86 0.97
CA ALA A 299 -11.63 4.95 1.21
C ALA A 299 -11.53 5.31 2.69
N ALA A 300 -12.66 5.32 3.39
CA ALA A 300 -12.71 5.58 4.82
C ALA A 300 -11.94 4.54 5.62
N GLU A 301 -12.28 3.25 5.44
CA GLU A 301 -11.62 2.12 6.10
C GLU A 301 -10.11 2.14 5.85
N MET A 302 -9.68 2.42 4.61
CA MET A 302 -8.27 2.39 4.25
C MET A 302 -7.47 3.55 4.86
N VAL A 303 -8.01 4.77 4.84
CA VAL A 303 -7.32 5.91 5.47
C VAL A 303 -7.31 5.76 6.98
N GLN A 304 -8.42 5.35 7.59
CA GLN A 304 -8.49 5.14 9.03
C GLN A 304 -7.47 4.09 9.48
N LEU A 305 -7.36 2.99 8.73
CA LEU A 305 -6.43 1.90 9.05
C LEU A 305 -4.95 2.31 8.91
N VAL A 306 -4.60 3.11 7.91
CA VAL A 306 -3.20 3.43 7.59
C VAL A 306 -2.72 4.71 8.29
N HIS A 307 -3.59 5.72 8.36
CA HIS A 307 -3.26 7.08 8.80
C HIS A 307 -4.06 7.54 10.03
N GLY A 308 -5.06 6.77 10.48
CA GLY A 308 -5.86 7.08 11.67
C GLY A 308 -7.09 7.94 11.40
N GLU A 309 -7.92 8.11 12.43
CA GLU A 309 -9.21 8.79 12.36
C GLU A 309 -9.07 10.29 12.02
N GLU A 310 -8.11 10.98 12.62
CA GLU A 310 -7.90 12.42 12.37
C GLU A 310 -7.57 12.69 10.90
N ALA A 311 -6.67 11.88 10.32
CA ALA A 311 -6.30 11.97 8.92
C ALA A 311 -7.47 11.63 7.99
N LEU A 312 -8.35 10.69 8.38
CA LEU A 312 -9.59 10.40 7.65
C LEU A 312 -10.52 11.62 7.61
N GLN A 313 -10.81 12.22 8.76
CA GLN A 313 -11.68 13.38 8.84
C GLN A 313 -11.13 14.55 8.03
N GLN A 314 -9.82 14.77 8.08
CA GLN A 314 -9.13 15.77 7.27
C GLN A 314 -9.29 15.47 5.76
N ALA A 315 -9.04 14.24 5.32
CA ALA A 315 -9.16 13.85 3.92
C ALA A 315 -10.60 13.99 3.39
N ILE A 316 -11.61 13.65 4.20
CA ILE A 316 -13.03 13.84 3.88
C ILE A 316 -13.34 15.34 3.74
N LYS A 317 -12.88 16.16 4.69
CA LYS A 317 -13.10 17.62 4.69
C LYS A 317 -12.48 18.27 3.46
N ILE A 318 -11.22 17.96 3.14
CA ILE A 318 -10.54 18.46 1.93
C ILE A 318 -11.31 18.06 0.68
N SER A 319 -11.72 16.78 0.58
CA SER A 319 -12.48 16.27 -0.57
C SER A 319 -13.82 17.00 -0.74
N ALA A 320 -14.55 17.23 0.35
CA ALA A 320 -15.83 17.94 0.33
C ALA A 320 -15.68 19.43 -0.03
N ALA A 321 -14.65 20.10 0.48
CA ALA A 321 -14.35 21.48 0.17
C ALA A 321 -13.98 21.67 -1.32
N LEU A 322 -13.13 20.78 -1.86
CA LEU A 322 -12.75 20.81 -3.28
C LEU A 322 -13.93 20.53 -4.22
N PHE A 323 -14.84 19.65 -3.81
CA PHE A 323 -16.03 19.32 -4.60
C PHE A 323 -17.09 20.42 -4.56
N SER A 324 -17.41 20.95 -3.37
CA SER A 324 -18.41 22.02 -3.19
C SER A 324 -17.90 23.40 -3.63
N GLY A 325 -16.58 23.62 -3.59
CA GLY A 325 -15.96 24.93 -3.76
C GLY A 325 -15.85 25.75 -2.47
N SER A 326 -16.30 25.21 -1.34
CA SER A 326 -16.23 25.85 -0.01
C SER A 326 -14.82 25.68 0.59
N VAL A 327 -13.82 26.21 -0.10
CA VAL A 327 -12.41 26.04 0.28
C VAL A 327 -11.97 27.01 1.38
N ALA A 328 -12.79 28.02 1.72
CA ALA A 328 -12.53 28.97 2.80
C ALA A 328 -12.39 28.32 4.18
N ASP A 329 -13.01 27.15 4.40
CA ASP A 329 -13.01 26.45 5.69
C ASP A 329 -11.76 25.56 5.90
N LEU A 330 -10.83 25.56 4.94
CA LEU A 330 -9.59 24.79 5.01
C LEU A 330 -8.49 25.59 5.71
N SER A 331 -7.77 24.93 6.62
CA SER A 331 -6.53 25.44 7.21
C SER A 331 -5.37 25.43 6.20
N ALA A 332 -4.29 26.15 6.48
CA ALA A 332 -3.11 26.17 5.60
C ALA A 332 -2.52 24.76 5.40
N ALA A 333 -2.51 23.93 6.45
CA ALA A 333 -2.03 22.55 6.37
C ALA A 333 -2.91 21.69 5.44
N GLU A 334 -4.24 21.82 5.54
CA GLU A 334 -5.20 21.13 4.66
C GLU A 334 -5.05 21.57 3.19
N ILE A 335 -4.79 22.86 2.96
CA ILE A 335 -4.53 23.39 1.62
C ILE A 335 -3.23 22.82 1.06
N GLN A 336 -2.15 22.84 1.85
CA GLN A 336 -0.87 22.29 1.43
C GLN A 336 -0.97 20.83 1.01
N GLN A 337 -1.79 20.05 1.74
CA GLN A 337 -2.02 18.64 1.45
C GLN A 337 -2.89 18.43 0.21
N GLY A 338 -4.05 19.10 0.13
CA GLY A 338 -5.03 18.92 -0.95
C GLY A 338 -4.63 19.55 -2.28
N PHE A 339 -3.76 20.56 -2.25
CA PHE A 339 -3.38 21.37 -3.42
C PHE A 339 -1.91 21.17 -3.83
N LYS A 340 -1.23 20.12 -3.36
CA LYS A 340 0.17 19.82 -3.67
C LYS A 340 0.47 19.81 -5.18
N ASP A 341 -0.38 19.15 -5.97
CA ASP A 341 -0.26 19.04 -7.43
C ASP A 341 -1.05 20.12 -8.19
N VAL A 342 -1.74 21.01 -7.48
CA VAL A 342 -2.48 22.10 -8.11
C VAL A 342 -1.48 23.14 -8.63
N PRO A 343 -1.63 23.63 -9.88
CA PRO A 343 -0.72 24.65 -10.41
C PRO A 343 -0.63 25.84 -9.46
N SER A 344 0.61 26.18 -9.07
CA SER A 344 0.86 27.21 -8.07
C SER A 344 1.75 28.34 -8.59
N TYR A 345 1.57 29.52 -8.02
CA TYR A 345 2.34 30.72 -8.32
C TYR A 345 2.78 31.39 -7.03
N THR A 346 4.06 31.76 -6.93
CA THR A 346 4.60 32.47 -5.78
C THR A 346 4.57 33.97 -6.02
N HIS A 347 3.92 34.71 -5.13
CA HIS A 347 3.79 36.15 -5.19
C HIS A 347 4.47 36.78 -3.97
N THR A 348 5.56 37.50 -4.20
CA THR A 348 6.38 38.10 -3.13
C THR A 348 6.08 39.59 -2.89
N GLY A 349 5.07 40.14 -3.56
CA GLY A 349 4.67 41.55 -3.43
C GLY A 349 3.57 41.79 -2.39
N GLU A 350 3.25 43.07 -2.19
CA GLU A 350 2.05 43.50 -1.46
C GLU A 350 0.79 43.28 -2.32
N ASP A 351 -0.13 44.23 -2.30
CA ASP A 351 -1.41 44.19 -2.96
C ASP A 351 -1.25 44.06 -4.50
N ILE A 352 -2.08 43.21 -5.12
CA ILE A 352 -2.05 42.97 -6.57
C ILE A 352 -3.46 42.93 -7.13
N SER A 353 -3.68 43.58 -8.27
CA SER A 353 -4.96 43.46 -9.00
C SER A 353 -5.22 42.01 -9.41
N LEU A 354 -6.45 41.54 -9.22
CA LEU A 354 -6.87 40.20 -9.62
C LEU A 354 -6.56 39.92 -11.10
N VAL A 355 -6.77 40.90 -11.98
CA VAL A 355 -6.49 40.78 -13.42
C VAL A 355 -5.01 40.54 -13.68
N ASP A 356 -4.13 41.26 -12.99
CA ASP A 356 -2.68 41.13 -13.16
C ASP A 356 -2.18 39.82 -12.56
N LEU A 357 -2.70 39.43 -11.39
CA LEU A 357 -2.38 38.16 -10.77
C LEU A 357 -2.73 36.99 -11.68
N LEU A 358 -3.93 36.97 -12.28
CA LEU A 358 -4.37 35.89 -13.18
C LEU A 358 -3.46 35.73 -14.40
N VAL A 359 -2.92 36.83 -14.93
CA VAL A 359 -2.00 36.82 -16.07
C VAL A 359 -0.59 36.41 -15.64
N ASN A 360 -0.08 36.99 -14.55
CA ASN A 360 1.27 36.71 -14.04
C ASN A 360 1.43 35.24 -13.61
N SER A 361 0.39 34.68 -12.99
CA SER A 361 0.30 33.26 -12.63
C SER A 361 0.01 32.33 -13.81
N LYS A 362 -0.13 32.88 -15.03
CA LYS A 362 -0.46 32.15 -16.27
C LYS A 362 -1.78 31.35 -16.19
N ILE A 363 -2.68 31.72 -15.30
CA ILE A 363 -4.04 31.15 -15.21
C ILE A 363 -4.83 31.49 -16.48
N VAL A 364 -4.65 32.71 -16.98
CA VAL A 364 -5.21 33.21 -18.25
C VAL A 364 -4.11 33.77 -19.14
N SER A 365 -4.35 33.77 -20.46
CA SER A 365 -3.34 34.14 -21.47
C SER A 365 -3.18 35.65 -21.69
N SER A 366 -4.16 36.47 -21.29
CA SER A 366 -4.13 37.92 -21.50
C SER A 366 -5.02 38.67 -20.51
N LYS A 367 -4.73 39.97 -20.30
CA LYS A 367 -5.56 40.86 -19.46
C LYS A 367 -7.00 40.98 -19.99
N ARG A 368 -7.20 40.88 -21.31
CA ARG A 368 -8.54 40.88 -21.92
C ARG A 368 -9.35 39.67 -21.46
N GLN A 369 -8.76 38.48 -21.53
CA GLN A 369 -9.40 37.24 -21.06
C GLN A 369 -9.65 37.28 -19.56
N ALA A 370 -8.70 37.79 -18.77
CA ALA A 370 -8.86 37.94 -17.32
C ALA A 370 -10.10 38.75 -16.96
N ARG A 371 -10.28 39.93 -17.60
CA ARG A 371 -11.44 40.80 -17.37
C ARG A 371 -12.76 40.14 -17.79
N GLU A 372 -12.75 39.44 -18.91
CA GLU A 372 -13.92 38.69 -19.39
C GLU A 372 -14.29 37.57 -18.42
N ASP A 373 -13.33 36.75 -17.98
CA ASP A 373 -13.54 35.67 -17.02
C ASP A 373 -14.07 36.20 -15.68
N VAL A 374 -13.53 37.31 -15.17
CA VAL A 374 -14.02 37.95 -13.93
C VAL A 374 -15.44 38.49 -14.11
N THR A 375 -15.70 39.25 -15.18
CA THR A 375 -17.04 39.84 -15.43
C THR A 375 -18.12 38.77 -15.57
N ASN A 376 -17.80 37.67 -16.26
CA ASN A 376 -18.70 36.52 -16.42
C ASN A 376 -18.84 35.68 -15.13
N GLY A 377 -18.14 36.06 -14.05
CA GLY A 377 -18.08 35.34 -12.79
C GLY A 377 -17.47 33.95 -12.94
N ALA A 378 -16.56 33.74 -13.88
CA ALA A 378 -15.84 32.49 -14.02
C ALA A 378 -14.70 32.35 -13.00
N VAL A 379 -14.39 33.40 -12.23
CA VAL A 379 -13.31 33.42 -11.23
C VAL A 379 -13.88 33.48 -9.82
N SER A 380 -13.34 32.65 -8.92
CA SER A 380 -13.59 32.73 -7.49
C SER A 380 -12.29 32.74 -6.68
N ILE A 381 -12.26 33.53 -5.61
CA ILE A 381 -11.17 33.64 -4.64
C ILE A 381 -11.64 33.00 -3.34
N ASN A 382 -10.91 32.01 -2.83
CA ASN A 382 -11.25 31.27 -1.61
C ASN A 382 -12.70 30.72 -1.59
N GLY A 383 -13.27 30.44 -2.76
CA GLY A 383 -14.65 29.96 -2.92
C GLY A 383 -15.68 31.06 -3.20
N GLU A 384 -15.36 32.32 -2.95
CA GLU A 384 -16.23 33.46 -3.22
C GLU A 384 -16.11 33.91 -4.67
N ARG A 385 -17.25 34.08 -5.35
CA ARG A 385 -17.31 34.49 -6.75
C ARG A 385 -17.03 35.99 -6.88
N ILE A 386 -16.00 36.36 -7.63
CA ILE A 386 -15.61 37.77 -7.83
C ILE A 386 -15.99 38.21 -9.23
N GLN A 387 -16.75 39.31 -9.32
CA GLN A 387 -17.15 39.95 -10.58
C GLN A 387 -16.59 41.37 -10.76
N ASP A 388 -15.90 41.90 -9.74
CA ASP A 388 -15.25 43.19 -9.83
C ASP A 388 -13.89 43.08 -10.53
N VAL A 389 -13.78 43.66 -11.72
CA VAL A 389 -12.53 43.71 -12.50
C VAL A 389 -11.43 44.56 -11.85
N ASN A 390 -11.81 45.43 -10.90
CA ASN A 390 -10.89 46.28 -10.15
C ASN A 390 -10.50 45.67 -8.80
N TYR A 391 -10.93 44.44 -8.50
CA TYR A 391 -10.60 43.76 -7.25
C TYR A 391 -9.08 43.70 -7.05
N VAL A 392 -8.64 44.06 -5.85
CA VAL A 392 -7.24 44.02 -5.42
C VAL A 392 -7.15 42.99 -4.31
N LEU A 393 -6.29 41.98 -4.49
CA LEU A 393 -5.98 41.03 -3.44
C LEU A 393 -5.06 41.68 -2.43
N THR A 394 -5.43 41.56 -1.16
CA THR A 394 -4.72 42.11 -0.01
C THR A 394 -4.30 41.01 0.95
N THR A 395 -3.73 41.39 2.10
CA THR A 395 -3.45 40.44 3.19
C THR A 395 -4.70 39.77 3.77
N ALA A 396 -5.88 40.39 3.63
CA ALA A 396 -7.15 39.82 4.11
C ALA A 396 -7.60 38.60 3.28
N ASP A 397 -7.17 38.50 2.01
CA ASP A 397 -7.48 37.38 1.13
C ASP A 397 -6.55 36.16 1.36
N ARG A 398 -5.56 36.31 2.24
CA ARG A 398 -4.55 35.28 2.51
C ARG A 398 -5.03 34.39 3.65
N MET A 399 -5.36 33.15 3.31
CA MET A 399 -5.69 32.10 4.26
C MET A 399 -4.47 31.81 5.14
N GLU A 400 -4.62 32.09 6.44
CA GLU A 400 -3.55 32.06 7.45
C GLU A 400 -2.27 32.79 7.01
N GLY A 401 -2.40 33.83 6.17
CA GLY A 401 -1.27 34.61 5.65
C GLY A 401 -0.41 33.89 4.60
N GLN A 402 -0.69 32.62 4.28
CA GLN A 402 0.19 31.77 3.46
C GLN A 402 -0.33 31.53 2.05
N PHE A 403 -1.64 31.39 1.88
CA PHE A 403 -2.23 30.92 0.63
C PHE A 403 -3.46 31.71 0.20
N THR A 404 -3.68 31.78 -1.12
CA THR A 404 -4.97 32.16 -1.69
C THR A 404 -5.35 31.17 -2.78
N ILE A 405 -6.59 30.69 -2.77
CA ILE A 405 -7.07 29.71 -3.75
C ILE A 405 -7.85 30.44 -4.83
N ILE A 406 -7.40 30.30 -6.08
CA ILE A 406 -8.11 30.81 -7.25
C ILE A 406 -8.75 29.63 -7.97
N ARG A 407 -10.06 29.70 -8.21
CA ARG A 407 -10.76 28.74 -9.07
C ARG A 407 -11.29 29.43 -10.31
N ARG A 408 -10.98 28.84 -11.48
CA ARG A 408 -11.52 29.25 -12.78
C ARG A 408 -12.51 28.20 -13.31
N GLY A 409 -13.73 28.62 -13.58
CA GLY A 409 -14.83 27.74 -13.98
C GLY A 409 -15.20 26.78 -12.86
N LYS A 410 -15.55 25.53 -13.21
CA LYS A 410 -16.05 24.55 -12.23
C LYS A 410 -14.97 23.69 -11.56
N LYS A 411 -13.84 23.42 -12.24
CA LYS A 411 -12.87 22.40 -11.81
C LYS A 411 -11.40 22.85 -11.78
N LYS A 412 -11.05 24.01 -12.35
CA LYS A 412 -9.64 24.42 -12.44
C LYS A 412 -9.27 25.25 -11.24
N TYR A 413 -8.60 24.62 -10.28
CA TYR A 413 -8.02 25.28 -9.11
C TYR A 413 -6.58 25.70 -9.40
N PHE A 414 -6.15 26.76 -8.72
CA PHE A 414 -4.81 27.32 -8.75
C PHE A 414 -4.48 27.84 -7.34
N LEU A 415 -3.22 27.67 -6.92
CA LEU A 415 -2.78 28.05 -5.58
C LEU A 415 -1.79 29.21 -5.65
N ILE A 416 -2.12 30.34 -5.03
CA ILE A 416 -1.18 31.45 -4.83
C ILE A 416 -0.49 31.26 -3.49
N LYS A 417 0.84 31.28 -3.50
CA LYS A 417 1.70 31.15 -2.33
C LYS A 417 2.38 32.50 -2.07
N TYR A 418 2.42 32.93 -0.82
CA TYR A 418 3.05 34.20 -0.42
C TYR A 418 4.38 33.99 0.28
#